data_AF-A0A7C3EMR3-F1
#
_entry.id   AF-A0A7C3EMR3-F1
#
_cell.length_a   1.000
_cell.length_b   1.000
_cell.length_c   1.000
_cell.angle_alpha   90.00
_cell.angle_beta   90.00
_cell.angle_gamma   90.00
#
_symmetry.space_group_name_H-M   'P 1'
#
loop_
_entity.id
_entity.type
_entity.pdbx_description
1 polymer ?
#
loop_
_entity_poly.entity_id
_entity_poly.type
_entity_poly.pdbx_seq_one_letter_code
_entity_poly.pdbx_strand_id
1 'polypeptide(L)'
;MASSKGLIRAMNKKGTRKTKKPPVAVKLPPPPDPSCCERCGALYTKQAWRRAGERSHTLLQKVHWTVCPACKQAEQGEYFGRVVIRGKFAAEHEEEIRRRIRNIEERAQFTQPLRRLVSAERDGNVIEVLTTSQKLAHRIVHELKKLYRGKASYHWSPDDGCLYAVWERDE
;
A
#
# COMPACT_ATOMS: atom_id res chain seq x y z
N MET A 1 1.56 -32.62 -57.12
CA MET A 1 2.38 -32.22 -55.95
C MET A 1 1.87 -30.86 -55.47
N ALA A 2 1.01 -30.83 -54.44
CA ALA A 2 0.46 -29.60 -53.90
C ALA A 2 0.89 -29.48 -52.43
N SER A 3 1.73 -28.48 -52.17
CA SER A 3 2.30 -28.17 -50.85
C SER A 3 1.19 -27.67 -49.91
N SER A 4 0.91 -28.42 -48.85
CA SER A 4 -0.05 -28.05 -47.82
C SER A 4 0.54 -26.93 -46.96
N LYS A 5 -0.03 -25.72 -47.10
CA LYS A 5 0.24 -24.60 -46.21
C LYS A 5 -0.24 -24.98 -44.80
N GLY A 6 0.70 -25.24 -43.90
CA GLY A 6 0.44 -25.49 -42.49
C GLY A 6 -0.26 -24.29 -41.84
N LEU A 7 -1.52 -24.49 -41.49
CA LEU A 7 -2.29 -23.53 -40.71
C LEU A 7 -1.82 -23.65 -39.25
N ILE A 8 -0.89 -22.78 -38.82
CA ILE A 8 -0.56 -22.65 -37.41
C ILE A 8 -1.81 -22.11 -36.71
N ARG A 9 -2.63 -23.02 -36.16
CA ARG A 9 -3.72 -22.67 -35.25
C ARG A 9 -3.08 -21.96 -34.07
N ALA A 10 -3.30 -20.64 -34.00
CA ALA A 10 -3.02 -19.83 -32.84
C ALA A 10 -3.56 -20.56 -31.60
N MET A 11 -2.66 -21.01 -30.73
CA MET A 11 -3.05 -21.58 -29.45
C MET A 11 -3.81 -20.50 -28.70
N ASN A 12 -5.12 -20.70 -28.63
CA ASN A 12 -6.02 -19.90 -27.83
C ASN A 12 -5.50 -19.96 -26.39
N LYS A 13 -4.80 -18.92 -25.93
CA LYS A 13 -4.44 -18.75 -24.52
C LYS A 13 -5.72 -18.44 -23.75
N LYS A 14 -6.61 -19.44 -23.64
CA LYS A 14 -7.60 -19.52 -22.56
C LYS A 14 -6.82 -19.80 -21.27
N GLY A 15 -6.10 -18.79 -20.82
CA GLY A 15 -5.48 -18.77 -19.51
C GLY A 15 -6.59 -18.84 -18.47
N THR A 16 -6.64 -19.99 -17.81
CA THR A 16 -7.35 -20.29 -16.57
C THR A 16 -7.69 -19.01 -15.78
N ARG A 17 -8.98 -18.68 -15.68
CA ARG A 17 -9.43 -17.67 -14.72
C ARG A 17 -8.93 -18.12 -13.35
N LYS A 18 -7.97 -17.41 -12.74
CA LYS A 18 -7.63 -17.62 -11.33
C LYS A 18 -8.91 -17.38 -10.53
N THR A 19 -9.56 -18.46 -10.09
CA THR A 19 -10.83 -18.46 -9.35
C THR A 19 -10.70 -17.91 -7.93
N LYS A 20 -9.47 -17.62 -7.47
CA LYS A 20 -9.18 -17.10 -6.12
C LYS A 20 -9.06 -15.57 -6.16
N LYS A 21 -9.74 -14.89 -5.22
CA LYS A 21 -9.54 -13.44 -4.99
C LYS A 21 -8.06 -13.18 -4.68
N PRO A 22 -7.43 -12.16 -5.28
CA PRO A 22 -6.04 -11.83 -4.97
C PRO A 22 -5.91 -11.44 -3.48
N PRO A 23 -4.78 -11.73 -2.82
CA PRO A 23 -4.46 -11.32 -1.45
C PRO A 23 -4.94 -9.91 -1.07
N VAL A 24 -4.67 -8.90 -1.92
CA VAL A 24 -5.08 -7.51 -1.66
C VAL A 24 -6.60 -7.30 -1.53
N ALA A 25 -7.41 -8.20 -2.10
CA ALA A 25 -8.88 -8.15 -2.08
C ALA A 25 -9.51 -9.01 -0.97
N VAL A 26 -8.71 -9.74 -0.20
CA VAL A 26 -9.19 -10.53 0.92
C VAL A 26 -9.52 -9.60 2.09
N LYS A 27 -10.79 -9.59 2.51
CA LYS A 27 -11.23 -8.84 3.69
C LYS A 27 -10.99 -9.68 4.94
N LEU A 28 -10.29 -9.12 5.91
CA LEU A 28 -10.14 -9.72 7.24
C LEU A 28 -11.49 -9.72 7.97
N PRO A 29 -11.75 -10.71 8.83
CA PRO A 29 -12.93 -10.70 9.68
C PRO A 29 -12.90 -9.46 10.60
N PRO A 30 -14.06 -8.82 10.84
CA PRO A 30 -14.14 -7.68 11.74
C PRO A 30 -13.88 -8.10 13.19
N PRO A 31 -13.20 -7.28 14.01
CA PRO A 31 -13.13 -7.50 15.45
C PRO A 31 -14.49 -7.17 16.12
N PRO A 32 -14.67 -7.50 17.41
CA PRO A 32 -15.81 -7.03 18.19
C PRO A 32 -15.98 -5.50 18.15
N ASP A 33 -17.21 -4.99 18.21
CA ASP A 33 -17.50 -3.55 18.27
C ASP A 33 -17.95 -3.18 19.69
N PRO A 34 -17.26 -2.25 20.40
CA PRO A 34 -16.06 -1.53 19.98
C PRO A 34 -14.75 -2.27 20.31
N SER A 35 -13.73 -2.10 19.47
CA SER A 35 -12.36 -2.58 19.74
C SER A 35 -11.33 -1.48 19.65
N CYS A 36 -10.29 -1.52 20.47
CA CYS A 36 -9.17 -0.57 20.44
C CYS A 36 -7.87 -1.27 20.08
N CYS A 37 -7.08 -0.66 19.19
CA CYS A 37 -5.75 -1.15 18.87
C CYS A 37 -4.76 -0.82 19.99
N GLU A 38 -4.13 -1.82 20.58
CA GLU A 38 -3.14 -1.67 21.66
C GLU A 38 -1.89 -0.91 21.22
N ARG A 39 -1.52 -0.99 19.94
CA ARG A 39 -0.27 -0.38 19.43
C ARG A 39 -0.41 1.06 18.99
N CYS A 40 -1.51 1.38 18.33
CA CYS A 40 -1.69 2.69 17.69
C CYS A 40 -2.93 3.43 18.15
N GLY A 41 -3.72 2.81 19.02
CA GLY A 41 -4.91 3.42 19.58
C GLY A 41 -6.08 3.62 18.60
N ALA A 42 -6.00 3.10 17.38
CA ALA A 42 -7.13 3.15 16.45
C ALA A 42 -8.35 2.47 17.07
N LEU A 43 -9.54 3.07 16.91
CA LEU A 43 -10.79 2.56 17.46
C LEU A 43 -11.63 1.96 16.33
N TYR A 44 -11.99 0.70 16.46
CA TYR A 44 -13.01 0.07 15.64
C TYR A 44 -14.39 0.33 16.24
N THR A 45 -15.23 1.06 15.52
CA THR A 45 -16.62 1.30 15.90
C THR A 45 -17.47 1.58 14.67
N LYS A 46 -18.76 1.24 14.72
CA LYS A 46 -19.70 1.38 13.59
C LYS A 46 -19.12 0.71 12.33
N GLN A 47 -18.56 -0.48 12.52
CA GLN A 47 -17.95 -1.30 11.47
C GLN A 47 -16.75 -0.66 10.73
N ALA A 48 -16.09 0.34 11.32
CA ALA A 48 -14.96 1.02 10.71
C ALA A 48 -13.85 1.34 11.72
N TRP A 49 -12.60 1.23 11.28
CA TRP A 49 -11.46 1.74 12.04
C TRP A 49 -11.37 3.26 11.89
N ARG A 50 -11.29 3.96 13.03
CA ARG A 50 -11.12 5.41 13.16
C ARG A 50 -9.81 5.71 13.86
N ARG A 51 -9.26 6.90 13.59
CA ARG A 51 -8.02 7.38 14.24
C ARG A 51 -8.21 7.38 15.75
N ALA A 52 -7.10 7.21 16.48
CA ALA A 52 -7.08 7.50 17.91
C ALA A 52 -7.58 8.94 18.14
N GLY A 53 -8.53 9.09 19.06
CA GLY A 53 -9.08 10.37 19.49
C GLY A 53 -9.29 10.34 20.99
N GLU A 54 -9.95 11.38 21.51
CA GLU A 54 -10.33 11.45 22.91
C GLU A 54 -11.24 10.27 23.29
N ARG A 55 -10.99 9.69 24.47
CA ARG A 55 -11.70 8.49 24.94
C ARG A 55 -12.30 8.78 26.30
N SER A 56 -13.60 8.56 26.44
CA SER A 56 -14.21 8.54 27.77
C SER A 56 -13.71 7.34 28.56
N HIS A 57 -13.63 7.49 29.88
CA HIS A 57 -13.30 6.38 30.78
C HIS A 57 -14.28 5.20 30.60
N THR A 58 -15.56 5.51 30.36
CA THR A 58 -16.62 4.54 30.08
C THR A 58 -16.40 3.74 28.79
N LEU A 59 -15.81 4.35 27.76
CA LEU A 59 -15.45 3.65 26.52
C LEU A 59 -14.30 2.68 26.80
N LEU A 60 -13.26 3.12 27.50
CA LEU A 60 -12.09 2.31 27.80
C LEU A 60 -12.40 1.05 28.62
N GLN A 61 -13.43 1.09 29.47
CA GLN A 61 -13.89 -0.08 30.22
C GLN A 61 -14.64 -1.12 29.37
N LYS A 62 -15.16 -0.72 28.20
CA LYS A 62 -16.03 -1.56 27.34
C LYS A 62 -15.34 -2.03 26.06
N VAL A 63 -14.22 -1.44 25.67
CA VAL A 63 -13.53 -1.82 24.44
C VAL A 63 -12.85 -3.18 24.60
N HIS A 64 -12.90 -3.96 23.52
CA HIS A 64 -12.02 -5.11 23.37
C HIS A 64 -10.65 -4.63 22.89
N TRP A 65 -9.58 -5.02 23.60
CA TRP A 65 -8.22 -4.74 23.17
C TRP A 65 -7.78 -5.76 22.11
N THR A 66 -7.18 -5.26 21.04
CA THR A 66 -6.68 -6.08 19.94
C THR A 66 -5.56 -5.35 19.17
N VAL A 67 -5.02 -5.98 18.13
CA VAL A 67 -4.10 -5.32 17.18
C VAL A 67 -4.81 -5.12 15.86
N CYS A 68 -4.87 -3.87 15.38
CA CYS A 68 -5.52 -3.56 14.10
C CYS A 68 -4.77 -4.19 12.92
N PRO A 69 -5.46 -4.42 11.78
CA PRO A 69 -4.85 -5.02 10.59
C PRO A 69 -3.54 -4.34 10.18
N ALA A 70 -3.52 -3.02 10.07
CA ALA A 70 -2.34 -2.31 9.59
C ALA A 70 -1.12 -2.44 10.52
N CYS A 71 -1.34 -2.53 11.84
CA CYS A 71 -0.25 -2.79 12.78
C CYS A 71 0.29 -4.22 12.63
N LYS A 72 -0.57 -5.22 12.42
CA LYS A 72 -0.14 -6.60 12.15
C LYS A 72 0.65 -6.68 10.85
N GLN A 73 0.14 -6.05 9.79
CA GLN A 73 0.80 -6.02 8.48
C GLN A 73 2.18 -5.38 8.55
N ALA A 74 2.29 -4.21 9.18
CA ALA A 74 3.56 -3.50 9.32
C ALA A 74 4.60 -4.33 10.12
N GLU A 75 4.18 -5.00 11.18
CA GLU A 75 5.06 -5.89 11.95
C GLU A 75 5.53 -7.11 11.15
N GLN A 76 4.65 -7.68 10.31
CA GLN A 76 4.96 -8.86 9.50
C GLN A 76 5.70 -8.51 8.19
N GLY A 77 5.93 -7.23 7.92
CA GLY A 77 6.49 -6.77 6.64
C GLY A 77 5.54 -6.99 5.45
N GLU A 78 4.25 -7.27 5.69
CA GLU A 78 3.26 -7.47 4.63
C GLU A 78 2.85 -6.11 4.03
N TYR A 79 2.94 -5.99 2.70
CA TYR A 79 2.60 -4.78 1.98
C TYR A 79 1.68 -5.08 0.79
N PHE A 80 0.92 -4.06 0.40
CA PHE A 80 0.10 -4.10 -0.82
C PHE A 80 0.43 -2.97 -1.80
N GLY A 81 1.39 -2.12 -1.44
CA GLY A 81 1.96 -1.14 -2.34
C GLY A 81 3.46 -1.04 -2.10
N ARG A 82 4.25 -1.14 -3.17
CA ARG A 82 5.70 -0.95 -3.20
C ARG A 82 5.99 0.24 -4.10
N VAL A 83 6.73 1.21 -3.58
CA VAL A 83 7.15 2.41 -4.30
C VAL A 83 8.66 2.42 -4.42
N VAL A 84 9.17 2.59 -5.64
CA VAL A 84 10.58 2.81 -5.91
C VAL A 84 10.79 4.25 -6.34
N ILE A 85 11.66 4.96 -5.62
CA ILE A 85 11.99 6.37 -5.86
C ILE A 85 13.46 6.41 -6.27
N ARG A 86 13.76 6.91 -7.46
CA ARG A 86 15.12 6.87 -8.02
C ARG A 86 15.46 8.09 -8.87
N GLY A 87 16.71 8.16 -9.30
CA GLY A 87 17.27 9.26 -10.08
C GLY A 87 18.07 10.22 -9.21
N LYS A 88 18.93 11.03 -9.84
CA LYS A 88 19.89 11.90 -9.15
C LYS A 88 19.20 12.88 -8.19
N PHE A 89 18.08 13.48 -8.60
CA PHE A 89 17.30 14.36 -7.73
C PHE A 89 16.85 13.63 -6.45
N ALA A 90 16.43 12.37 -6.56
CA ALA A 90 15.98 11.61 -5.40
C ALA A 90 17.11 11.35 -4.39
N ALA A 91 18.33 11.13 -4.88
CA ALA A 91 19.51 10.95 -4.06
C ALA A 91 19.95 12.26 -3.37
N GLU A 92 19.89 13.38 -4.08
CA GLU A 92 20.26 14.71 -3.55
C GLU A 92 19.22 15.25 -2.56
N HIS A 93 17.94 14.88 -2.71
CA HIS A 93 16.82 15.37 -1.89
C HIS A 93 16.17 14.28 -1.01
N GLU A 94 16.92 13.25 -0.63
CA GLU A 94 16.39 12.08 0.09
C GLU A 94 15.63 12.44 1.38
N GLU A 95 16.21 13.29 2.23
CA GLU A 95 15.59 13.68 3.50
C GLU A 95 14.26 14.42 3.29
N GLU A 96 14.21 15.30 2.28
CA GLU A 96 13.02 16.06 1.93
C GLU A 96 11.91 15.13 1.42
N ILE A 97 12.27 14.18 0.56
CA ILE A 97 11.36 13.16 0.03
C ILE A 97 10.82 12.30 1.17
N ARG A 98 11.67 11.80 2.07
CA ARG A 98 11.26 11.01 3.24
C ARG A 98 10.30 11.79 4.14
N ARG A 99 10.60 13.06 4.42
CA ARG A 99 9.71 13.94 5.17
C ARG A 99 8.37 14.11 4.46
N ARG A 100 8.37 14.29 3.13
CA ARG A 100 7.13 14.42 2.36
C ARG A 100 6.29 13.15 2.43
N ILE A 101 6.92 11.98 2.36
CA ILE A 101 6.25 10.68 2.45
C ILE A 101 5.58 10.49 3.81
N ARG A 102 6.25 10.81 4.91
CA ARG A 102 5.66 10.81 6.26
C ARG A 102 4.43 11.72 6.35
N ASN A 103 4.52 12.94 5.82
CA ASN A 103 3.38 13.87 5.82
C ASN A 103 2.18 13.33 5.00
N ILE A 104 2.45 12.64 3.89
CA ILE A 104 1.39 12.00 3.07
C ILE A 104 0.72 10.87 3.85
N GLU A 105 1.51 10.05 4.55
CA GLU A 105 1.01 8.98 5.43
C GLU A 105 0.12 9.54 6.54
N GLU A 106 0.61 10.51 7.32
CA GLU A 106 -0.13 11.12 8.43
C GLU A 106 -1.48 11.67 7.96
N ARG A 107 -1.48 12.37 6.81
CA ARG A 107 -2.72 12.89 6.20
C ARG A 107 -3.65 11.77 5.72
N ALA A 108 -3.12 10.64 5.25
CA ALA A 108 -3.91 9.49 4.90
C ALA A 108 -4.53 8.81 6.13
N GLN A 109 -3.77 8.69 7.22
CA GLN A 109 -4.21 8.10 8.48
C GLN A 109 -5.37 8.86 9.13
N PHE A 110 -5.49 10.18 8.88
CA PHE A 110 -6.60 10.99 9.39
C PHE A 110 -7.97 10.45 8.97
N THR A 111 -8.09 10.01 7.71
CA THR A 111 -9.35 9.46 7.18
C THR A 111 -9.39 7.94 7.18
N GLN A 112 -8.24 7.30 6.95
CA GLN A 112 -8.11 5.85 6.92
C GLN A 112 -6.90 5.41 7.76
N PRO A 113 -7.06 5.13 9.06
CA PRO A 113 -5.97 4.84 10.00
C PRO A 113 -5.19 3.55 9.67
N LEU A 114 -5.74 2.72 8.78
CA LEU A 114 -5.10 1.51 8.29
C LEU A 114 -4.14 1.74 7.11
N ARG A 115 -4.08 2.95 6.54
CA ARG A 115 -3.08 3.28 5.50
C ARG A 115 -1.79 3.68 6.19
N ARG A 116 -0.78 2.82 6.13
CA ARG A 116 0.50 3.02 6.82
C ARG A 116 1.68 2.69 5.93
N LEU A 117 2.80 3.31 6.25
CA LEU A 117 4.10 2.82 5.83
C LEU A 117 4.40 1.53 6.59
N VAL A 118 4.92 0.55 5.87
CA VAL A 118 5.52 -0.67 6.42
C VAL A 118 7.00 -0.42 6.64
N SER A 119 7.66 0.15 5.63
CA SER A 119 9.06 0.58 5.69
C SER A 119 9.30 1.72 4.70
N ALA A 120 10.40 2.45 4.91
CA ALA A 120 10.94 3.39 3.96
C ALA A 120 12.46 3.32 4.08
N GLU A 121 13.12 2.53 3.24
CA GLU A 121 14.54 2.21 3.37
C GLU A 121 15.31 2.63 2.12
N ARG A 122 16.60 2.90 2.29
CA ARG A 122 17.51 3.14 1.18
C ARG A 122 18.13 1.83 0.74
N ASP A 123 18.03 1.51 -0.54
CA ASP A 123 18.71 0.38 -1.18
C ASP A 123 19.60 0.93 -2.31
N GLY A 124 20.90 1.07 -2.04
CA GLY A 124 21.85 1.69 -2.96
C GLY A 124 21.45 3.12 -3.35
N ASN A 125 21.09 3.32 -4.62
CA ASN A 125 20.68 4.62 -5.16
C ASN A 125 19.17 4.81 -5.27
N VAL A 126 18.38 3.91 -4.66
CA VAL A 126 16.92 4.02 -4.64
C VAL A 126 16.40 4.08 -3.21
N ILE A 127 15.27 4.77 -3.04
CA ILE A 127 14.49 4.72 -1.81
C ILE A 127 13.30 3.78 -2.09
N GLU A 128 13.23 2.69 -1.35
CA GLU A 128 12.11 1.76 -1.39
C GLU A 128 11.13 2.09 -0.26
N VAL A 129 9.86 2.21 -0.61
CA VAL A 129 8.79 2.44 0.37
C VAL A 129 7.72 1.38 0.23
N LEU A 130 7.50 0.64 1.30
CA LEU A 130 6.46 -0.37 1.40
C LEU A 130 5.28 0.20 2.18
N THR A 131 4.06 -0.12 1.72
CA THR A 131 2.83 0.43 2.30
C THR A 131 1.78 -0.66 2.48
N THR A 132 0.97 -0.54 3.52
CA THR A 132 -0.13 -1.46 3.79
C THR A 132 -1.26 -1.35 2.77
N SER A 133 -1.22 -0.38 1.85
CA SER A 133 -2.29 -0.21 0.84
C SER A 133 -1.79 0.36 -0.48
N GLN A 134 -2.30 -0.19 -1.59
CA GLN A 134 -2.11 0.36 -2.94
C GLN A 134 -2.43 1.86 -3.02
N LYS A 135 -3.51 2.30 -2.35
CA LYS A 135 -3.95 3.70 -2.38
C LYS A 135 -2.93 4.65 -1.76
N LEU A 136 -2.21 4.22 -0.73
CA LEU A 136 -1.14 5.03 -0.13
C LEU A 136 0.07 5.09 -1.07
N ALA A 137 0.52 3.95 -1.62
CA ALA A 137 1.60 3.92 -2.61
C ALA A 137 1.29 4.81 -3.83
N HIS A 138 0.09 4.72 -4.40
CA HIS A 138 -0.34 5.58 -5.49
C HIS A 138 -0.31 7.07 -5.10
N ARG A 139 -0.79 7.39 -3.89
CA ARG A 139 -0.80 8.77 -3.40
C ARG A 139 0.61 9.33 -3.23
N ILE A 140 1.55 8.53 -2.72
CA ILE A 140 2.95 8.91 -2.58
C ILE A 140 3.52 9.32 -3.94
N VAL A 141 3.46 8.43 -4.94
CA VAL A 141 4.01 8.70 -6.27
C VAL A 141 3.31 9.87 -6.96
N HIS A 142 1.98 9.96 -6.84
CA HIS A 142 1.21 11.07 -7.40
C HIS A 142 1.63 12.42 -6.81
N GLU A 143 1.78 12.52 -5.49
CA GLU A 143 2.19 13.74 -4.81
C GLU A 143 3.65 14.11 -5.10
N LEU A 144 4.55 13.14 -5.18
CA LEU A 144 5.95 13.37 -5.60
C LEU A 144 6.01 13.93 -7.02
N LYS A 145 5.28 13.31 -7.97
CA LYS A 145 5.18 13.83 -9.34
C LYS A 145 4.60 15.25 -9.40
N LYS A 146 3.58 15.51 -8.59
CA LYS A 146 2.92 16.82 -8.55
C LYS A 146 3.86 17.92 -8.07
N LEU A 147 4.60 17.66 -7.00
CA LEU A 147 5.48 18.65 -6.36
C LEU A 147 6.83 18.77 -7.06
N TYR A 148 7.46 17.64 -7.34
CA TYR A 148 8.85 17.57 -7.80
C TYR A 148 8.96 17.25 -9.28
N ARG A 149 7.86 17.17 -10.04
CA ARG A 149 7.87 16.75 -11.46
C ARG A 149 8.44 15.34 -11.61
N GLY A 150 9.08 15.03 -12.74
CA GLY A 150 9.58 13.69 -13.04
C GLY A 150 8.53 12.73 -13.62
N LYS A 151 8.95 11.49 -13.79
CA LYS A 151 8.16 10.42 -14.42
C LYS A 151 7.58 9.52 -13.35
N ALA A 152 6.33 9.08 -13.56
CA ALA A 152 5.66 8.12 -12.69
C ALA A 152 5.12 6.97 -13.52
N SER A 153 5.29 5.75 -13.03
CA SER A 153 4.68 4.54 -13.62
C SER A 153 3.99 3.71 -12.53
N TYR A 154 2.98 2.95 -12.94
CA TYR A 154 2.16 2.13 -12.06
C TYR A 154 1.92 0.77 -12.71
N HIS A 155 2.17 -0.30 -11.97
CA HIS A 155 1.96 -1.67 -12.41
C HIS A 155 1.25 -2.44 -11.30
N TRP A 156 0.09 -3.03 -11.61
CA TRP A 156 -0.60 -3.92 -10.69
C TRP A 156 -0.22 -5.35 -11.01
N SER A 157 0.22 -6.06 -9.99
CA SER A 157 0.52 -7.48 -10.08
C SER A 157 -0.74 -8.29 -10.44
N PRO A 158 -0.68 -9.15 -11.47
CA PRO A 158 -1.78 -10.06 -11.77
C PRO A 158 -1.91 -11.19 -10.73
N ASP A 159 -0.90 -11.40 -9.88
CA ASP A 159 -0.82 -12.53 -8.96
C ASP A 159 -1.37 -12.21 -7.57
N ASP A 160 -0.81 -11.20 -6.93
CA ASP A 160 -1.18 -10.78 -5.56
C ASP A 160 -2.07 -9.52 -5.54
N GLY A 161 -2.18 -8.85 -6.70
CA GLY A 161 -2.86 -7.57 -6.86
C GLY A 161 -2.06 -6.37 -6.37
N CYS A 162 -0.86 -6.52 -5.79
CA CYS A 162 -0.06 -5.42 -5.25
C CYS A 162 0.20 -4.32 -6.29
N LEU A 163 0.27 -3.07 -5.83
CA LEU A 163 0.71 -1.95 -6.67
C LEU A 163 2.23 -1.81 -6.58
N TYR A 164 2.91 -1.92 -7.71
CA TYR A 164 4.28 -1.50 -7.92
C TYR A 164 4.28 -0.15 -8.61
N ALA A 165 4.75 0.89 -7.93
CA ALA A 165 4.82 2.24 -8.47
C ALA A 165 6.26 2.73 -8.49
N VAL A 166 6.65 3.43 -9.55
CA VAL A 166 7.98 4.02 -9.68
C VAL A 166 7.83 5.52 -9.87
N TRP A 167 8.64 6.28 -9.16
CA TRP A 167 8.87 7.70 -9.43
C TRP A 167 10.36 7.93 -9.72
N GLU A 168 10.64 8.67 -10.78
CA GLU A 168 12.01 8.89 -11.26
C GLU A 168 12.22 10.34 -11.71
N ARG A 169 13.36 10.91 -11.31
CA ARG A 169 13.82 12.23 -11.72
C ARG A 169 15.34 12.33 -11.71
N ASP A 170 15.93 12.61 -12.88
CA ASP A 170 17.38 12.70 -13.08
C ASP A 170 17.95 14.12 -12.90
N GLU A 171 17.09 15.16 -12.95
CA GLU A 171 17.42 16.57 -12.71
C GLU A 171 16.20 17.33 -12.17
#